data_AF-K8WQV8-F1
#
_entry.id   AF-K8WQV8-F1
#
_cell.length_a   1.000
_cell.length_b   1.000
_cell.length_c   1.000
_cell.angle_alpha   90.00
_cell.angle_beta   90.00
_cell.angle_gamma   90.00
#
_symmetry.space_group_name_H-M   'P 1'
#
loop_
_entity.id
_entity.type
_entity.pdbx_description
1 polymer ?
#
loop_
_entity_poly.entity_id
_entity_poly.type
_entity_poly.pdbx_seq_one_letter_code
_entity_poly.pdbx_strand_id
1 'polypeptide(L)' 'MEQNLLFKVGEIKTFRSSFVSETENKINELLLTKEWVLISCVGGTDRDGYPIHEWCLGKISD' A
#
# COMPACT_ATOMS: atom_id res chain seq x y z
N MET A 1 15.15 19.78 10.56
CA MET A 1 13.81 20.03 11.10
C MET A 1 12.86 19.20 10.25
N GLU A 2 12.50 18.00 10.73
CA GLU A 2 11.53 17.15 10.01
C GLU A 2 10.17 17.82 10.08
N GLN A 3 9.64 18.22 8.92
CA GLN A 3 8.26 18.64 8.83
C GLN A 3 7.39 17.38 8.94
N ASN A 4 6.66 17.26 10.03
CA ASN A 4 5.66 16.21 10.21
C ASN A 4 4.46 16.55 9.32
N LEU A 5 4.58 16.26 8.03
CA LEU A 5 3.54 16.48 7.03
C LEU A 5 2.49 15.38 7.18
N LEU A 6 1.47 15.64 7.98
CA LEU A 6 0.27 14.82 7.98
C LEU A 6 -0.43 15.01 6.63
N PHE A 7 -0.34 13.99 5.78
CA PHE A 7 -1.08 13.97 4.52
C PHE A 7 -2.57 13.84 4.80
N LYS A 8 -3.37 14.71 4.19
CA LYS A 8 -4.81 14.54 4.12
C LYS A 8 -5.09 13.44 3.09
N VAL A 9 -5.73 12.36 3.50
CA VAL A 9 -6.05 11.22 2.63
C VAL A 9 -7.53 11.26 2.28
N GLY A 10 -7.84 11.32 0.98
CA GLY A 10 -9.22 11.40 0.48
C GLY A 10 -9.80 10.08 -0.04
N GLU A 11 -8.93 9.14 -0.43
CA GLU A 11 -9.31 7.83 -0.95
C GLU A 11 -8.40 6.76 -0.35
N ILE A 12 -8.94 5.57 -0.05
CA ILE A 12 -8.18 4.43 0.43
C ILE A 12 -8.36 3.27 -0.55
N LYS A 13 -7.25 2.63 -0.94
CA LYS A 13 -7.24 1.39 -1.73
C LYS A 13 -6.47 0.31 -1.00
N THR A 14 -7.04 -0.89 -0.96
CA THR A 14 -6.39 -2.08 -0.42
C THR A 14 -6.02 -3.03 -1.55
N PHE A 15 -4.77 -3.50 -1.53
CA PHE A 15 -4.24 -4.48 -2.47
C PHE A 15 -3.92 -5.74 -1.68
N ARG A 16 -4.41 -6.88 -2.12
CA ARG A 16 -4.12 -8.17 -1.51
C ARG A 16 -3.59 -9.11 -2.59
N SER A 17 -2.51 -9.80 -2.28
CA SER A 17 -1.96 -10.80 -3.19
C SER A 17 -1.43 -12.02 -2.47
N SER A 18 -1.64 -13.18 -3.10
CA SER A 18 -0.95 -14.43 -2.79
C SER A 18 0.34 -14.60 -3.60
N PHE A 19 0.54 -13.78 -4.64
CA PHE A 19 1.72 -13.77 -5.50
C PHE A 19 2.38 -12.39 -5.51
N VAL A 20 3.65 -12.36 -5.12
CA VAL A 20 4.36 -11.14 -4.76
C VAL A 20 4.54 -10.17 -5.95
N SER A 21 4.90 -10.67 -7.14
CA SER A 21 5.46 -9.82 -8.20
C SER A 21 4.51 -8.82 -8.86
N GLU A 22 3.31 -9.23 -9.29
CA GLU A 22 2.43 -8.35 -10.08
C GLU A 22 1.82 -7.21 -9.25
N THR A 23 1.44 -7.53 -8.01
CA THR A 23 0.80 -6.54 -7.12
C THR A 23 1.80 -5.53 -6.59
N GLU A 24 3.03 -5.96 -6.27
CA GLU A 24 4.10 -5.05 -5.85
C GLU A 24 4.47 -4.05 -6.94
N ASN A 25 4.58 -4.49 -8.20
CA ASN A 25 4.85 -3.59 -9.32
C ASN A 25 3.79 -2.49 -9.43
N LYS A 26 2.50 -2.85 -9.32
CA LYS A 26 1.41 -1.87 -9.34
C LYS A 26 1.43 -0.92 -8.16
N ILE A 27 1.77 -1.40 -6.96
CA ILE A 27 1.92 -0.55 -5.78
C ILE A 27 3.07 0.43 -5.98
N ASN A 28 4.20 -0.05 -6.49
CA ASN A 28 5.36 0.78 -6.79
C ASN A 28 5.03 1.86 -7.82
N GLU A 29 4.31 1.52 -8.88
CA GLU A 29 3.81 2.49 -9.87
C GLU A 29 2.96 3.59 -9.23
N LEU A 30 2.05 3.23 -8.30
CA LEU A 30 1.23 4.21 -7.58
C LEU A 30 2.05 5.10 -6.65
N LEU A 31 2.98 4.52 -5.88
CA LEU A 31 3.84 5.30 -4.98
C LEU A 31 4.76 6.27 -5.75
N LEU A 32 5.23 5.88 -6.93
CA LEU A 32 6.06 6.72 -7.81
C LEU A 32 5.32 7.99 -8.28
N THR A 33 3.99 7.97 -8.37
CA THR A 33 3.21 9.18 -8.70
C THR A 33 3.31 10.27 -7.65
N LYS A 34 3.70 9.93 -6.41
CA LYS A 34 3.66 10.81 -5.22
C LYS A 34 2.26 11.35 -4.89
N GLU A 35 1.21 10.85 -5.54
CA GLU A 35 -0.20 11.11 -5.19
C GLU A 35 -0.70 10.10 -4.16
N TRP A 36 0.02 9.00 -3.95
CA TRP A 36 -0.34 7.93 -3.03
C TRP A 36 0.72 7.75 -1.96
N VAL A 37 0.27 7.44 -0.74
CA VAL A 37 1.12 7.11 0.40
C VAL A 37 0.77 5.73 0.93
N LEU A 38 1.79 4.96 1.32
CA LEU A 38 1.57 3.70 2.03
C LEU A 38 1.11 4.00 3.46
N ILE A 39 -0.08 3.52 3.82
CA ILE A 39 -0.65 3.67 5.17
C ILE A 39 -0.22 2.49 6.04
N SER A 40 -0.36 1.27 5.51
CA SER A 40 -0.01 0.05 6.23
C SER A 40 0.32 -1.08 5.26
N CYS A 41 1.17 -2.00 5.72
CA CYS A 41 1.37 -3.30 5.09
C CYS A 41 1.27 -4.39 6.14
N VAL A 42 0.73 -5.54 5.74
CA VAL A 42 0.73 -6.74 6.57
C VAL A 42 1.15 -7.93 5.71
N GLY A 43 2.06 -8.73 6.26
CA GLY A 43 2.42 -10.03 5.72
C GLY A 43 1.85 -11.13 6.62
N GLY A 44 1.56 -12.27 6.03
CA GLY A 44 1.11 -13.43 6.79
C GLY A 44 1.09 -14.69 5.95
N THR A 45 0.49 -15.71 6.52
CA THR A 45 0.26 -16.99 5.87
C THR A 45 -1.20 -17.34 6.06
N ASP A 46 -1.87 -17.81 5.00
CA ASP A 46 -3.25 -18.26 5.10
C ASP A 46 -3.35 -19.61 5.82
N ARG A 47 -4.58 -20.15 5.91
CA ARG A 47 -4.86 -21.43 6.58
C ARG A 47 -4.20 -22.62 5.89
N ASP A 48 -3.88 -22.48 4.60
CA ASP A 48 -3.35 -23.54 3.76
C ASP A 48 -1.81 -23.44 3.62
N GLY A 49 -1.19 -22.45 4.27
CA GLY A 49 0.26 -22.27 4.25
C GLY A 49 0.77 -21.34 3.14
N TYR A 50 -0.10 -20.68 2.39
CA TYR A 50 0.31 -19.76 1.33
C TYR A 50 0.59 -18.36 1.86
N PRO A 51 1.63 -17.67 1.37
CA PRO A 51 1.92 -16.31 1.77
C PRO A 51 0.78 -15.38 1.35
N ILE A 52 0.41 -14.46 2.23
CA ILE A 52 -0.47 -13.34 1.94
C ILE A 52 0.29 -12.06 2.21
N HIS A 53 0.18 -11.12 1.27
CA HIS A 53 0.58 -9.75 1.46
C HIS A 53 -0.61 -8.83 1.20
N GLU A 54 -0.82 -7.89 2.11
CA GLU A 54 -1.85 -6.87 1.97
C GLU A 54 -1.25 -5.48 2.23
N TRP A 55 -1.57 -4.55 1.35
CA TRP A 55 -1.11 -3.15 1.40
C TRP A 55 -2.30 -2.22 1.35
N CYS A 56 -2.29 -1.21 2.20
CA CYS A 56 -3.26 -0.13 2.22
C CYS A 56 -2.58 1.15 1.77
N LEU A 57 -3.04 1.72 0.64
CA LEU A 57 -2.55 2.99 0.11
C LEU A 57 -3.65 4.05 0.26
N GLY A 58 -3.24 5.24 0.67
CA GLY A 58 -4.09 6.43 0.70
C GLY A 58 -3.75 7.37 -0.43
N LYS A 59 -4.75 7.89 -1.16
CA LYS A 59 -4.56 8.98 -2.10
C LYS A 59 -4.52 10.31 -1.34
N ILE A 60 -3.44 11.05 -1.51
CA ILE A 60 -3.28 12.40 -0.97
C ILE A 60 -4.31 13.30 -1.65
N SER A 61 -5.02 14.08 -0.83
CA SER A 61 -5.98 15.09 -1.25
C SER A 61 -5.50 16.47 -0.82
N ASP A 62 -5.81 17.48 -1.63
CA ASP A 62 -5.61 18.89 -1.29
C ASP A 62 -6.48 19.35 -0.10
#